data_AF-A0A966W9I0-F1
#
_entry.id   AF-A0A966W9I0-F1
#
_cell.length_a   1.000
_cell.length_b   1.000
_cell.length_c   1.000
_cell.angle_alpha   90.00
_cell.angle_beta   90.00
_cell.angle_gamma   90.00
#
_symmetry.space_group_name_H-M   'P 1'
#
loop_
_entity.id
_entity.type
_entity.pdbx_description
1 polymer ?
#
loop_
_entity_poly.entity_id
_entity_poly.type
_entity_poly.pdbx_seq_one_letter_code
_entity_poly.pdbx_strand_id
1 'polypeptide(L)'
;RWGPLRQLLAATALAGALCWPWFSQNWLTILSTINNARQWGVQYQEGLEATSLEGWLYYPRLLPTMAGGWLVALVLAGAAVAATAAARRGSRLRPGPHPRGWWLWWLSFPLGGLLVCVVMSTKDFRFVLPLLPQLAVALGVLVAQVQQPWAPLWKGALVLVALQGALWNQFGWGADLSGFPPHRPSSEAGWPLEAIVATIRRTSPHQLSTLAVLPDSERLNAFNLEAEGRRQGARVAARQTVGRLEQAAGNLARFDWFLLKGGDQGVMSDERQARQAELVRASSAFQRVGQWELPDGSRAELYRRQSLSLAVEPLAACPRGGLRAELEPLPGGLQLQLQGPTRTLEGARLLVDLRSSTAQLRADQAIGQGQLRSDGLPRNGCITVHQRLALKEAQPGGGPTSATLQLLTSSGQRRAVTLTRAGQPLRWPDAPTAPQALAENRVLAAEAMGQQLRRGQFDPLFDQVGLLNQSDPDQAYLADAEAVLRARLQRDPSNLNDLYALAVSQALQRQAGDAALSLQRLIRLDPGNPNPLIGLGVVELYRFRPWAAQAALDQAARITAADAPIAATLRSLRIAASALRLDWRQALSLLQP
;
A
#
# COMPACT_ATOMS: atom_id res chain seq x y z
N ARG A 1 18.55 -4.62 -48.51
CA ARG A 1 17.38 -3.88 -47.97
C ARG A 1 17.03 -4.30 -46.52
N TRP A 2 18.00 -4.64 -45.67
CA TRP A 2 17.76 -5.10 -44.28
C TRP A 2 18.21 -4.09 -43.20
N GLY A 3 18.75 -2.93 -43.61
CA GLY A 3 19.27 -1.91 -42.68
C GLY A 3 18.26 -1.50 -41.60
N PRO A 4 17.02 -1.11 -41.97
CA PRO A 4 16.01 -0.73 -40.99
C PRO A 4 15.62 -1.86 -40.03
N LEU A 5 15.51 -3.10 -40.52
CA LEU A 5 15.22 -4.25 -39.65
C LEU A 5 16.37 -4.53 -38.67
N ARG A 6 17.63 -4.45 -39.14
CA ARG A 6 18.80 -4.60 -38.27
C ARG A 6 18.86 -3.50 -37.21
N GLN A 7 18.56 -2.25 -37.58
CA GLN A 7 18.47 -1.14 -36.66
C GLN A 7 17.37 -1.36 -35.62
N LEU A 8 16.19 -1.82 -36.05
CA LEU A 8 15.10 -2.14 -35.14
C LEU A 8 15.49 -3.27 -34.18
N LEU A 9 16.04 -4.37 -34.68
CA LEU A 9 16.47 -5.50 -33.84
C LEU A 9 17.56 -5.10 -32.85
N ALA A 10 18.55 -4.32 -33.29
CA ALA A 10 19.62 -3.82 -32.42
C ALA A 10 19.07 -2.85 -31.37
N ALA A 11 18.20 -1.92 -31.75
CA ALA A 11 17.56 -0.99 -30.83
C ALA A 11 16.69 -1.73 -29.80
N THR A 12 15.90 -2.71 -30.23
CA THR A 12 15.07 -3.54 -29.33
C THR A 12 15.93 -4.39 -28.40
N ALA A 13 17.02 -4.99 -28.90
CA ALA A 13 17.94 -5.75 -28.06
C ALA A 13 18.64 -4.86 -27.01
N LEU A 14 19.08 -3.67 -27.41
CA LEU A 14 19.68 -2.69 -26.50
C LEU A 14 18.66 -2.21 -25.46
N ALA A 15 17.46 -1.81 -25.90
CA ALA A 15 16.38 -1.40 -25.01
C ALA A 15 16.01 -2.53 -24.04
N GLY A 16 15.91 -3.76 -24.53
CA GLY A 16 15.69 -4.95 -23.72
C GLY A 16 16.78 -5.14 -22.67
N ALA A 17 18.06 -5.11 -23.07
CA ALA A 17 19.20 -5.27 -22.15
C ALA A 17 19.25 -4.18 -21.07
N LEU A 18 18.91 -2.93 -21.42
CA LEU A 18 18.85 -1.81 -20.48
C LEU A 18 17.68 -1.93 -19.49
N CYS A 19 16.50 -2.32 -19.98
CA CYS A 19 15.30 -2.42 -19.16
C CYS A 19 15.21 -3.73 -18.37
N TRP A 20 15.91 -4.79 -18.79
CA TRP A 20 15.76 -6.14 -18.25
C TRP A 20 16.02 -6.26 -16.74
N PRO A 21 17.10 -5.69 -16.16
CA PRO A 21 17.35 -5.82 -14.73
C PRO A 21 16.20 -5.26 -13.89
N TRP A 22 15.61 -4.13 -14.33
CA TRP A 22 14.47 -3.53 -13.67
C TRP A 22 13.18 -4.33 -13.93
N PHE A 23 12.91 -4.69 -15.19
CA PHE A 23 11.70 -5.41 -15.57
C PHE A 23 11.63 -6.80 -14.89
N SER A 24 12.71 -7.58 -14.91
CA SER A 24 12.76 -8.92 -14.32
C SER A 24 12.48 -8.96 -12.81
N GLN A 25 12.72 -7.86 -12.10
CA GLN A 25 12.40 -7.73 -10.67
C GLN A 25 10.98 -7.21 -10.41
N ASN A 26 10.36 -6.55 -11.39
CA ASN A 26 9.10 -5.82 -11.22
C ASN A 26 7.96 -6.34 -12.10
N TRP A 27 8.20 -7.33 -12.97
CA TRP A 27 7.24 -7.79 -13.99
C TRP A 27 5.86 -8.11 -13.42
N LEU A 28 5.82 -8.83 -12.29
CA LEU A 28 4.56 -9.21 -11.64
C LEU A 28 3.84 -7.98 -11.07
N THR A 29 4.59 -7.05 -10.46
CA THR A 29 4.05 -5.79 -9.95
C THR A 29 3.50 -4.93 -11.08
N ILE A 30 4.17 -4.86 -12.23
CA ILE A 30 3.70 -4.12 -13.41
C ILE A 30 2.34 -4.68 -13.87
N LEU A 31 2.27 -6.00 -14.10
CA LEU A 31 1.03 -6.63 -14.57
C LEU A 31 -0.12 -6.51 -13.56
N SER A 32 0.14 -6.80 -12.29
CA SER A 32 -0.88 -6.73 -11.23
C SER A 32 -1.35 -5.29 -11.00
N THR A 33 -0.44 -4.31 -11.00
CA THR A 33 -0.80 -2.90 -10.81
C THR A 33 -1.62 -2.37 -11.99
N ILE A 34 -1.27 -2.73 -13.22
CA ILE A 34 -2.06 -2.36 -14.41
C ILE A 34 -3.47 -2.95 -14.32
N ASN A 35 -3.60 -4.23 -13.98
CA ASN A 35 -4.91 -4.87 -13.85
C ASN A 35 -5.74 -4.25 -12.72
N ASN A 36 -5.14 -4.04 -11.55
CA ASN A 36 -5.81 -3.40 -10.42
C ASN A 36 -6.25 -1.99 -10.80
N ALA A 37 -5.34 -1.16 -11.34
CA ALA A 37 -5.68 0.20 -11.78
C ALA A 37 -6.84 0.20 -12.79
N ARG A 38 -6.88 -0.79 -13.69
CA ARG A 38 -8.02 -0.97 -14.59
C ARG A 38 -9.32 -1.22 -13.83
N GLN A 39 -9.33 -2.18 -12.89
CA GLN A 39 -10.50 -2.51 -12.09
C GLN A 39 -11.00 -1.31 -11.27
N TRP A 40 -10.09 -0.56 -10.65
CA TRP A 40 -10.41 0.69 -9.95
C TRP A 40 -11.08 1.71 -10.89
N GLY A 41 -10.55 1.88 -12.10
CA GLY A 41 -11.16 2.75 -13.12
C GLY A 41 -12.58 2.32 -13.48
N VAL A 42 -12.84 1.02 -13.61
CA VAL A 42 -14.19 0.50 -13.96
C VAL A 42 -15.18 0.65 -12.80
N GLN A 43 -14.74 0.39 -11.56
CA GLN A 43 -15.63 0.38 -10.40
C GLN A 43 -16.00 1.78 -9.90
N TYR A 44 -15.09 2.75 -10.04
CA TYR A 44 -15.21 4.05 -9.35
C TYR A 44 -15.27 5.26 -10.30
N GLN A 45 -15.05 5.08 -11.60
CA GLN A 45 -15.23 6.17 -12.57
C GLN A 45 -16.42 5.85 -13.48
N GLU A 46 -17.14 6.90 -13.89
CA GLU A 46 -18.47 6.92 -14.53
C GLU A 46 -18.55 6.25 -15.92
N GLY A 47 -17.81 5.17 -16.19
CA GLY A 47 -17.98 4.35 -17.40
C GLY A 47 -17.36 4.93 -18.67
N LEU A 48 -16.38 5.84 -18.57
CA LEU A 48 -15.64 6.41 -19.71
C LEU A 48 -14.64 5.41 -20.34
N GLU A 49 -15.09 4.18 -20.57
CA GLU A 49 -14.28 3.13 -21.17
C GLU A 49 -14.04 3.37 -22.66
N ALA A 50 -13.05 2.67 -23.22
CA ALA A 50 -12.76 2.63 -24.65
C ALA A 50 -13.90 2.02 -25.50
N THR A 51 -14.92 1.45 -24.87
CA THR A 51 -16.14 0.94 -25.50
C THR A 51 -17.15 2.05 -25.79
N SER A 52 -16.97 3.25 -25.24
CA SER A 52 -17.90 4.38 -25.35
C SER A 52 -17.33 5.53 -26.19
N LEU A 53 -18.16 6.20 -27.00
CA LEU A 53 -17.74 7.39 -27.76
C LEU A 53 -17.26 8.52 -26.83
N GLU A 54 -17.87 8.63 -25.64
CA GLU A 54 -17.49 9.64 -24.65
C GLU A 54 -16.07 9.41 -24.12
N GLY A 55 -15.69 8.17 -23.84
CA GLY A 55 -14.32 7.80 -23.45
C GLY A 55 -13.28 8.12 -24.53
N TRP A 56 -13.63 7.96 -25.81
CA TRP A 56 -12.77 8.35 -26.95
C TRP A 56 -12.62 9.88 -27.09
N LEU A 57 -13.69 10.63 -26.81
CA LEU A 57 -13.70 12.09 -26.94
C LEU A 57 -13.23 12.84 -25.69
N TYR A 58 -13.09 12.17 -24.55
CA TYR A 58 -12.67 12.77 -23.28
C TYR A 58 -11.37 13.57 -23.40
N TYR A 59 -10.28 12.93 -23.81
CA TYR A 59 -8.98 13.59 -23.92
C TYR A 59 -8.87 14.59 -25.09
N PRO A 60 -9.41 14.30 -26.30
CA PRO A 60 -9.49 15.30 -27.36
C PRO A 60 -10.22 16.59 -26.97
N ARG A 61 -11.25 16.52 -26.11
CA ARG A 61 -11.94 17.70 -25.58
C ARG A 61 -11.14 18.42 -24.49
N LEU A 62 -10.38 17.66 -23.69
CA LEU A 62 -9.62 18.17 -22.55
C LEU A 62 -8.28 18.83 -22.95
N LEU A 63 -7.57 18.29 -23.94
CA LEU A 63 -6.25 18.79 -24.34
C LEU A 63 -6.25 20.29 -24.73
N PRO A 64 -7.24 20.81 -25.49
CA PRO A 64 -7.32 22.22 -25.79
C PRO A 64 -7.51 23.10 -24.55
N THR A 65 -8.33 22.67 -23.57
CA THR A 65 -8.58 23.45 -22.35
C THR A 65 -7.35 23.47 -21.45
N MET A 66 -6.62 22.35 -21.36
CA MET A 66 -5.35 22.27 -20.63
C MET A 66 -4.27 23.20 -21.19
N ALA A 67 -4.25 23.44 -22.52
CA ALA A 67 -3.33 24.40 -23.15
C ALA A 67 -3.83 25.86 -23.06
N GLY A 68 -5.02 26.10 -22.50
CA GLY A 68 -5.74 27.36 -22.50
C GLY A 68 -6.73 27.41 -23.65
N GLY A 69 -8.00 27.09 -23.39
CA GLY A 69 -9.03 26.94 -24.42
C GLY A 69 -9.15 28.15 -25.35
N TRP A 70 -9.11 29.37 -24.81
CA TRP A 70 -9.13 30.60 -25.62
C TRP A 70 -7.84 30.83 -26.39
N LEU A 71 -6.68 30.46 -25.83
CA LEU A 71 -5.41 30.52 -26.54
C LEU A 71 -5.45 29.61 -27.77
N VAL A 72 -5.89 28.37 -27.60
CA VAL A 72 -6.05 27.40 -28.70
C VAL A 72 -7.05 27.91 -29.74
N ALA A 73 -8.22 28.41 -29.30
CA ALA A 73 -9.21 28.98 -30.20
C ALA A 73 -8.65 30.15 -31.01
N LEU A 74 -7.89 31.06 -30.39
CA LEU A 74 -7.27 32.20 -31.05
C LEU A 74 -6.18 31.78 -32.05
N VAL A 75 -5.40 30.74 -31.72
CA VAL A 75 -4.43 30.13 -32.64
C VAL A 75 -5.13 29.59 -33.89
N LEU A 76 -6.18 28.77 -33.69
CA LEU A 76 -6.92 28.15 -34.78
C LEU A 76 -7.66 29.18 -35.64
N ALA A 77 -8.27 30.20 -35.04
CA ALA A 77 -8.95 31.26 -35.75
C ALA A 77 -7.99 32.05 -36.64
N GLY A 78 -6.83 32.47 -36.12
CA GLY A 78 -5.82 33.17 -36.91
C GLY A 78 -5.27 32.30 -38.05
N ALA A 79 -4.97 31.04 -37.78
CA ALA A 79 -4.53 30.11 -38.82
C ALA A 79 -5.59 29.91 -39.93
N ALA A 80 -6.87 29.79 -39.57
CA ALA A 80 -7.97 29.64 -40.53
C ALA A 80 -8.17 30.90 -41.39
N VAL A 81 -8.11 32.09 -40.80
CA VAL A 81 -8.16 33.37 -41.53
C VAL A 81 -6.98 33.50 -42.49
N ALA A 82 -5.78 33.10 -42.06
CA ALA A 82 -4.61 33.12 -42.94
C ALA A 82 -4.72 32.12 -44.09
N ALA A 83 -5.22 30.90 -43.83
CA ALA A 83 -5.43 29.88 -44.85
C ALA A 83 -6.47 30.29 -45.89
N THR A 84 -7.61 30.86 -45.46
CA THR A 84 -8.65 31.37 -46.37
C THR A 84 -8.14 32.55 -47.20
N ALA A 85 -7.39 33.48 -46.60
CA ALA A 85 -6.77 34.58 -47.34
C ALA A 85 -5.73 34.10 -48.36
N ALA A 86 -4.95 33.07 -48.02
CA ALA A 86 -3.97 32.46 -48.92
C ALA A 86 -4.66 31.75 -50.10
N ALA A 87 -5.71 30.96 -49.82
CA ALA A 87 -6.51 30.27 -50.84
C ALA A 87 -7.15 31.26 -51.83
N ARG A 88 -7.71 32.37 -51.35
CA ARG A 88 -8.27 33.44 -52.19
C ARG A 88 -7.25 34.12 -53.10
N ARG A 89 -5.98 34.19 -52.68
CA ARG A 89 -4.87 34.76 -53.47
C ARG A 89 -4.19 33.73 -54.38
N GLY A 90 -4.70 32.50 -54.47
CA GLY A 90 -4.06 31.42 -55.23
C GLY A 90 -2.70 30.96 -54.66
N SER A 91 -2.31 31.48 -53.49
CA SER A 91 -1.07 31.14 -52.82
C SER A 91 -1.29 29.95 -51.89
N ARG A 92 -0.46 28.92 -51.98
CA ARG A 92 -0.43 27.87 -50.94
C ARG A 92 0.39 28.37 -49.76
N LEU A 93 -0.05 28.06 -48.54
CA LEU A 93 0.81 28.16 -47.37
C LEU A 93 2.10 27.38 -47.66
N ARG A 94 3.27 28.02 -47.48
CA ARG A 94 4.55 27.35 -47.75
C ARG A 94 4.67 26.14 -46.81
N PRO A 95 4.74 24.90 -47.33
CA PRO A 95 5.04 23.77 -46.49
C PRO A 95 6.44 24.00 -45.88
N GLY A 96 6.58 23.73 -44.58
CA GLY A 96 7.89 23.77 -43.94
C GLY A 96 8.89 22.82 -44.62
N PRO A 97 10.21 23.00 -44.43
CA PRO A 97 11.26 22.25 -45.10
C PRO A 97 11.39 20.78 -44.63
N HIS A 98 10.31 20.17 -44.14
CA HIS A 98 10.35 18.86 -43.53
C HIS A 98 10.25 17.74 -44.57
N PRO A 99 11.07 16.68 -44.46
CA PRO A 99 11.04 15.56 -45.38
C PRO A 99 9.69 14.81 -45.32
N ARG A 100 9.33 14.14 -46.44
CA ARG A 100 8.16 13.25 -46.50
C ARG A 100 8.29 12.19 -45.41
N GLY A 101 7.35 12.15 -44.47
CA GLY A 101 7.35 11.23 -43.33
C GLY A 101 7.68 11.86 -41.97
N TRP A 102 8.19 13.10 -41.92
CA TRP A 102 8.45 13.78 -40.65
C TRP A 102 7.19 13.94 -39.80
N TRP A 103 6.08 14.34 -40.44
CA TRP A 103 4.78 14.45 -39.77
C TRP A 103 4.23 13.11 -39.29
N LEU A 104 4.46 12.02 -40.02
CA LEU A 104 4.07 10.67 -39.60
C LEU A 104 4.84 10.25 -38.35
N TRP A 105 6.15 10.50 -38.32
CA TRP A 105 6.98 10.24 -37.15
C TRP A 105 6.61 11.16 -35.98
N TRP A 106 6.39 12.45 -36.22
CA TRP A 106 6.06 13.40 -35.16
C TRP A 106 4.68 13.14 -34.56
N LEU A 107 3.67 12.83 -35.40
CA LEU A 107 2.30 12.53 -34.95
C LEU A 107 2.17 11.15 -34.30
N SER A 108 3.06 10.20 -34.59
CA SER A 108 2.98 8.86 -34.00
C SER A 108 3.13 8.89 -32.48
N PHE A 109 3.91 9.82 -31.93
CA PHE A 109 4.08 9.98 -30.48
C PHE A 109 2.83 10.48 -29.76
N PRO A 110 2.25 11.67 -30.10
CA PRO A 110 1.05 12.15 -29.42
C PRO A 110 -0.18 11.29 -29.73
N LEU A 111 -0.32 10.76 -30.96
CA LEU A 111 -1.44 9.86 -31.28
C LEU A 111 -1.31 8.51 -30.58
N GLY A 112 -0.09 7.96 -30.52
CA GLY A 112 0.18 6.72 -29.79
C GLY A 112 -0.07 6.88 -28.29
N GLY A 113 0.43 7.98 -27.70
CA GLY A 113 0.18 8.31 -26.30
C GLY A 113 -1.31 8.54 -26.00
N LEU A 114 -2.02 9.27 -26.86
CA LEU A 114 -3.46 9.46 -26.76
C LEU A 114 -4.21 8.13 -26.84
N LEU A 115 -3.85 7.26 -27.79
CA LEU A 115 -4.48 5.94 -27.95
C LEU A 115 -4.31 5.09 -26.69
N VAL A 116 -3.09 5.04 -26.12
CA VAL A 116 -2.84 4.33 -24.86
C VAL A 116 -3.72 4.89 -23.73
N CYS A 117 -3.79 6.21 -23.58
CA CYS A 117 -4.62 6.85 -22.56
C CYS A 117 -6.13 6.59 -22.78
N VAL A 118 -6.59 6.58 -24.04
CA VAL A 118 -7.98 6.29 -24.41
C VAL A 118 -8.35 4.83 -24.08
N VAL A 119 -7.41 3.89 -24.20
CA VAL A 119 -7.64 2.49 -23.85
C VAL A 119 -7.69 2.25 -22.33
N MET A 120 -7.03 3.10 -21.52
CA MET A 120 -7.12 3.01 -20.06
C MET A 120 -8.56 3.26 -19.58
N SER A 121 -9.04 2.46 -18.62
CA SER A 121 -10.37 2.67 -18.01
C SER A 121 -10.39 3.92 -17.14
N THR A 122 -9.27 4.27 -16.50
CA THR A 122 -9.16 5.48 -15.70
C THR A 122 -8.92 6.71 -16.58
N LYS A 123 -9.79 7.72 -16.48
CA LYS A 123 -9.67 9.02 -17.14
C LYS A 123 -9.29 10.10 -16.13
N ASP A 124 -8.20 10.80 -16.42
CA ASP A 124 -7.71 11.92 -15.61
C ASP A 124 -6.78 12.79 -16.46
N PHE A 125 -6.87 14.11 -16.32
CA PHE A 125 -6.04 15.06 -17.06
C PHE A 125 -4.54 14.79 -16.90
N ARG A 126 -4.10 14.24 -15.76
CA ARG A 126 -2.69 13.95 -15.48
C ARG A 126 -2.08 12.93 -16.44
N PHE A 127 -2.88 12.04 -17.02
CA PHE A 127 -2.38 11.00 -17.92
C PHE A 127 -1.98 11.55 -19.29
N VAL A 128 -2.65 12.61 -19.75
CA VAL A 128 -2.32 13.28 -21.02
C VAL A 128 -1.44 14.52 -20.85
N LEU A 129 -1.07 14.86 -19.61
CA LEU A 129 -0.15 15.97 -19.32
C LEU A 129 1.17 15.88 -20.13
N PRO A 130 1.79 14.69 -20.33
CA PRO A 130 2.99 14.57 -21.17
C PRO A 130 2.78 14.88 -22.65
N LEU A 131 1.53 15.01 -23.13
CA LEU A 131 1.17 15.36 -24.51
C LEU A 131 1.07 16.87 -24.74
N LEU A 132 1.01 17.67 -23.66
CA LEU A 132 0.89 19.12 -23.75
C LEU A 132 2.08 19.79 -24.47
N PRO A 133 3.35 19.42 -24.21
CA PRO A 133 4.47 20.04 -24.92
C PRO A 133 4.39 19.84 -26.44
N GLN A 134 3.95 18.67 -26.90
CA GLN A 134 3.79 18.38 -28.32
C GLN A 134 2.63 19.18 -28.92
N LEU A 135 1.50 19.29 -28.19
CA LEU A 135 0.41 20.17 -28.59
C LEU A 135 0.89 21.62 -28.73
N ALA A 136 1.62 22.13 -27.73
CA ALA A 136 2.15 23.49 -27.74
C ALA A 136 3.12 23.73 -28.92
N VAL A 137 3.98 22.75 -29.24
CA VAL A 137 4.84 22.81 -30.43
C VAL A 137 4.02 22.85 -31.72
N ALA A 138 2.98 22.01 -31.86
CA ALA A 138 2.09 22.06 -33.02
C ALA A 138 1.40 23.43 -33.17
N LEU A 139 0.85 23.97 -32.09
CA LEU A 139 0.25 25.30 -32.07
C LEU A 139 1.27 26.37 -32.45
N GLY A 140 2.50 26.28 -31.92
CA GLY A 140 3.60 27.18 -32.25
C GLY A 140 3.99 27.14 -33.73
N VAL A 141 4.03 25.94 -34.33
CA VAL A 141 4.27 25.78 -35.77
C VAL A 141 3.16 26.44 -36.59
N LEU A 142 1.89 26.30 -36.20
CA LEU A 142 0.78 27.00 -36.87
C LEU A 142 0.95 28.52 -36.79
N VAL A 143 1.27 29.05 -35.60
CA VAL A 143 1.53 30.49 -35.39
C VAL A 143 2.70 30.99 -36.24
N ALA A 144 3.75 30.20 -36.38
CA ALA A 144 4.94 30.56 -37.18
C ALA A 144 4.65 30.62 -38.68
N GLN A 145 3.71 29.81 -39.18
CA GLN A 145 3.33 29.78 -40.60
C GLN A 145 2.49 30.99 -41.03
N VAL A 146 1.86 31.70 -40.10
CA VAL A 146 1.06 32.89 -40.39
C VAL A 146 1.96 34.12 -40.57
N GLN A 147 2.07 34.60 -41.82
CA GLN A 147 2.88 35.76 -42.21
C GLN A 147 2.05 36.91 -42.82
N GLN A 148 0.79 37.05 -42.42
CA GLN A 148 -0.07 38.13 -42.89
C GLN A 148 0.32 39.48 -42.22
N PRO A 149 -0.02 40.64 -42.81
CA PRO A 149 0.28 41.95 -42.21
C PRO A 149 -0.28 42.15 -40.80
N TRP A 150 -1.43 41.54 -40.50
CA TRP A 150 -2.06 41.58 -39.17
C TRP A 150 -1.44 40.58 -38.17
N ALA A 151 -0.53 39.71 -38.61
CA ALA A 151 0.04 38.66 -37.77
C ALA A 151 0.78 39.18 -36.52
N PRO A 152 1.51 40.32 -36.54
CA PRO A 152 2.12 40.87 -35.32
C PRO A 152 1.11 41.22 -34.24
N LEU A 153 -0.01 41.85 -34.62
CA LEU A 153 -1.09 42.20 -33.68
C LEU A 153 -1.74 40.95 -33.09
N TRP A 154 -2.02 39.95 -33.93
CA TRP A 154 -2.57 38.66 -33.48
C TRP A 154 -1.59 37.91 -32.56
N LYS A 155 -0.29 37.90 -32.87
CA LYS A 155 0.75 37.32 -32.00
C LYS A 155 0.84 38.06 -30.67
N GLY A 156 0.72 39.39 -30.66
CA GLY A 156 0.59 40.18 -29.44
C GLY A 156 -0.63 39.77 -28.61
N ALA A 157 -1.79 39.61 -29.24
CA ALA A 157 -2.99 39.12 -28.57
C ALA A 157 -2.82 37.71 -27.98
N LEU A 158 -2.15 36.79 -28.69
CA LEU A 158 -1.82 35.46 -28.17
C LEU A 158 -0.98 35.53 -26.89
N VAL A 159 0.04 36.40 -26.85
CA VAL A 159 0.87 36.60 -25.66
C VAL A 159 0.04 37.15 -24.51
N LEU A 160 -0.82 38.14 -24.76
CA LEU A 160 -1.70 38.71 -23.73
C LEU A 160 -2.67 37.68 -23.16
N VAL A 161 -3.31 36.87 -24.01
CA VAL A 161 -4.21 35.79 -23.57
C VAL A 161 -3.46 34.74 -22.77
N ALA A 162 -2.24 34.37 -23.18
CA ALA A 162 -1.41 33.42 -22.45
C ALA A 162 -0.99 33.96 -21.07
N LEU A 163 -0.56 35.22 -20.99
CA LEU A 163 -0.20 35.88 -19.72
C LEU A 163 -1.41 35.98 -18.78
N GLN A 164 -2.56 36.39 -19.31
CA GLN A 164 -3.81 36.47 -18.54
C GLN A 164 -4.23 35.08 -18.02
N GLY A 165 -4.13 34.05 -18.86
CA GLY A 165 -4.38 32.66 -18.45
C GLY A 165 -3.44 32.18 -17.35
N ALA A 166 -2.15 32.55 -17.42
CA ALA A 166 -1.17 32.23 -16.38
C ALA A 166 -1.51 32.94 -15.04
N LEU A 167 -1.88 34.22 -15.08
CA LEU A 167 -2.29 34.97 -13.89
C LEU A 167 -3.57 34.43 -13.25
N TRP A 168 -4.56 34.03 -14.05
CA TRP A 168 -5.78 33.39 -13.55
C TRP A 168 -5.50 32.04 -12.88
N ASN A 169 -4.69 31.18 -13.51
CA ASN A 169 -4.41 29.86 -12.96
C ASN A 169 -3.56 29.93 -11.68
N GLN A 170 -2.55 30.81 -11.65
CA GLN A 170 -1.64 30.91 -10.51
C GLN A 170 -2.20 31.73 -9.34
N PHE A 171 -2.89 32.85 -9.63
CA PHE A 171 -3.30 33.83 -8.62
C PHE A 171 -4.80 34.11 -8.60
N GLY A 172 -5.54 33.67 -9.62
CA GLY A 172 -6.95 34.02 -9.78
C GLY A 172 -7.22 35.45 -10.17
N TRP A 173 -6.25 36.09 -10.82
CA TRP A 173 -6.37 37.48 -11.23
C TRP A 173 -6.91 37.60 -12.65
N GLY A 174 -7.98 38.39 -12.81
CA GLY A 174 -8.65 38.69 -14.08
C GLY A 174 -9.61 37.58 -14.54
N ALA A 175 -9.83 37.46 -15.85
CA ALA A 175 -10.78 36.53 -16.43
C ALA A 175 -10.21 35.12 -16.63
N ASP A 176 -11.04 34.09 -16.46
CA ASP A 176 -10.71 32.72 -16.83
C ASP A 176 -10.70 32.54 -18.35
N LEU A 177 -9.54 32.77 -18.95
CA LEU A 177 -9.31 32.51 -20.37
C LEU A 177 -8.75 31.09 -20.62
N SER A 178 -8.52 30.31 -19.56
CA SER A 178 -8.02 28.95 -19.71
C SER A 178 -9.14 27.94 -19.92
N GLY A 179 -10.28 28.13 -19.26
CA GLY A 179 -11.36 27.14 -19.21
C GLY A 179 -10.96 25.84 -18.53
N PHE A 180 -9.83 25.82 -17.81
CA PHE A 180 -9.36 24.68 -17.05
C PHE A 180 -9.67 24.91 -15.56
N PRO A 181 -10.27 23.93 -14.85
CA PRO A 181 -10.70 24.13 -13.47
C PRO A 181 -9.52 24.50 -12.54
N PRO A 182 -9.58 25.64 -11.82
CA PRO A 182 -8.53 26.04 -10.90
C PRO A 182 -8.59 25.17 -9.63
N HIS A 183 -7.45 24.59 -9.23
CA HIS A 183 -7.30 23.84 -7.98
C HIS A 183 -6.40 24.62 -7.01
N ARG A 184 -6.90 25.76 -6.51
CA ARG A 184 -6.13 26.64 -5.63
C ARG A 184 -6.12 26.09 -4.20
N PRO A 185 -5.00 26.23 -3.46
CA PRO A 185 -4.99 25.98 -2.03
C PRO A 185 -6.00 26.91 -1.34
N SER A 186 -6.90 26.36 -0.54
CA SER A 186 -7.80 27.16 0.31
C SER A 186 -7.36 27.02 1.77
N SER A 187 -6.82 28.10 2.34
CA SER A 187 -6.47 28.18 3.76
C SER A 187 -7.70 28.24 4.68
N GLU A 188 -8.85 28.62 4.14
CA GLU A 188 -10.08 28.91 4.89
C GLU A 188 -11.05 27.73 4.99
N ALA A 189 -10.69 26.56 4.47
CA ALA A 189 -11.67 25.50 4.27
C ALA A 189 -12.18 24.88 5.59
N GLY A 190 -11.69 25.26 6.77
CA GLY A 190 -12.28 24.88 8.06
C GLY A 190 -12.25 23.38 8.38
N TRP A 191 -11.58 22.56 7.58
CA TRP A 191 -11.50 21.11 7.81
C TRP A 191 -10.56 20.81 8.99
N PRO A 192 -10.97 19.96 9.95
CA PRO A 192 -10.28 19.78 11.23
C PRO A 192 -9.04 18.86 11.15
N LEU A 193 -8.34 18.82 10.02
CA LEU A 193 -7.21 17.90 9.78
C LEU A 193 -6.12 18.07 10.85
N GLU A 194 -5.72 19.32 11.09
CA GLU A 194 -4.69 19.65 12.08
C GLU A 194 -5.12 19.24 13.50
N ALA A 195 -6.37 19.55 13.88
CA ALA A 195 -6.91 19.25 15.20
C ALA A 195 -7.04 17.73 15.45
N ILE A 196 -7.47 16.96 14.44
CA ILE A 196 -7.56 15.50 14.51
C ILE A 196 -6.17 14.91 14.76
N VAL A 197 -5.19 15.25 13.92
CA VAL A 197 -3.83 14.71 14.04
C VAL A 197 -3.16 15.16 15.35
N ALA A 198 -3.33 16.42 15.76
CA ALA A 198 -2.79 16.94 17.00
C ALA A 198 -3.36 16.25 18.24
N THR A 199 -4.63 15.83 18.20
CA THR A 199 -5.28 15.09 19.30
C THR A 199 -4.65 13.71 19.48
N ILE A 200 -4.41 12.99 18.37
CA ILE A 200 -3.76 11.68 18.40
C ILE A 200 -2.31 11.82 18.88
N ARG A 201 -1.54 12.76 18.31
CA ARG A 201 -0.13 12.99 18.70
C ARG A 201 0.04 13.34 20.18
N ARG A 202 -0.83 14.20 20.73
CA ARG A 202 -0.77 14.55 22.16
C ARG A 202 -1.07 13.36 23.07
N THR A 203 -1.94 12.46 22.63
CA THR A 203 -2.31 11.26 23.39
C THR A 203 -1.22 10.17 23.30
N SER A 204 -0.53 10.08 22.16
CA SER A 204 0.44 9.02 21.87
C SER A 204 1.76 9.61 21.32
N PRO A 205 2.52 10.38 22.13
CA PRO A 205 3.64 11.20 21.64
C PRO A 205 4.87 10.41 21.18
N HIS A 206 5.04 9.18 21.67
CA HIS A 206 6.25 8.36 21.50
C HIS A 206 6.02 7.11 20.65
N GLN A 207 5.01 7.14 19.78
CA GLN A 207 4.72 6.06 18.84
C GLN A 207 4.18 6.59 17.51
N LEU A 208 4.23 5.76 16.48
CA LEU A 208 3.44 5.93 15.27
C LEU A 208 2.02 5.38 15.52
N SER A 209 1.04 6.27 15.61
CA SER A 209 -0.37 5.87 15.71
C SER A 209 -0.99 5.72 14.32
N THR A 210 -1.54 4.55 14.03
CA THR A 210 -2.30 4.34 12.79
C THR A 210 -3.77 4.71 13.01
N LEU A 211 -4.26 5.69 12.26
CA LEU A 211 -5.64 6.13 12.19
C LEU A 211 -6.36 5.39 11.05
N ALA A 212 -7.38 4.60 11.39
CA ALA A 212 -8.33 4.10 10.41
C ALA A 212 -9.27 5.22 9.98
N VAL A 213 -9.19 5.61 8.71
CA VAL A 213 -10.00 6.67 8.12
C VAL A 213 -11.08 6.03 7.27
N LEU A 214 -12.33 6.19 7.69
CA LEU A 214 -13.49 5.75 6.92
C LEU A 214 -13.90 6.75 5.83
N PRO A 215 -13.94 8.07 6.07
CA PRO A 215 -14.33 8.99 4.99
C PRO A 215 -13.28 9.04 3.88
N ASP A 216 -13.75 9.21 2.65
CA ASP A 216 -12.95 9.41 1.44
C ASP A 216 -13.51 10.58 0.61
N SER A 217 -13.76 11.69 1.29
CA SER A 217 -14.16 12.95 0.68
C SER A 217 -12.94 13.72 0.17
N GLU A 218 -13.13 14.66 -0.77
CA GLU A 218 -12.04 15.44 -1.37
C GLU A 218 -11.09 16.07 -0.32
N ARG A 219 -11.65 16.58 0.78
CA ARG A 219 -10.91 17.31 1.83
C ARG A 219 -10.67 16.51 3.09
N LEU A 220 -11.55 15.56 3.46
CA LEU A 220 -11.37 14.66 4.60
C LEU A 220 -11.25 13.22 4.10
N ASN A 221 -10.01 12.78 3.93
CA ASN A 221 -9.64 11.43 3.51
C ASN A 221 -8.30 11.02 4.13
N ALA A 222 -7.92 9.75 3.92
CA ALA A 222 -6.69 9.19 4.46
C ALA A 222 -5.43 9.92 3.94
N PHE A 223 -5.40 10.36 2.68
CA PHE A 223 -4.23 11.00 2.08
C PHE A 223 -3.94 12.37 2.69
N ASN A 224 -4.97 13.19 2.89
CA ASN A 224 -4.82 14.51 3.51
C ASN A 224 -4.40 14.40 4.98
N LEU A 225 -4.97 13.43 5.71
CA LEU A 225 -4.58 13.15 7.10
C LEU A 225 -3.17 12.55 7.22
N GLU A 226 -2.74 11.76 6.25
CA GLU A 226 -1.38 11.23 6.16
C GLU A 226 -0.38 12.38 5.93
N ALA A 227 -0.68 13.28 4.98
CA ALA A 227 0.15 14.45 4.71
C ALA A 227 0.24 15.35 5.94
N GLU A 228 -0.87 15.57 6.63
CA GLU A 228 -0.93 16.33 7.88
C GLU A 228 -0.17 15.64 9.02
N GLY A 229 -0.29 14.31 9.14
CA GLY A 229 0.48 13.48 10.08
C GLY A 229 1.99 13.64 9.89
N ARG A 230 2.45 13.70 8.63
CA ARG A 230 3.86 13.97 8.29
C ARG A 230 4.26 15.40 8.64
N ARG A 231 3.44 16.41 8.31
CA ARG A 231 3.68 17.82 8.69
C ARG A 231 3.85 17.97 10.20
N GLN A 232 3.12 17.17 10.96
CA GLN A 232 3.09 17.17 12.42
C GLN A 232 4.12 16.23 13.09
N GLY A 233 5.19 15.84 12.39
CA GLY A 233 6.31 15.07 12.95
C GLY A 233 6.26 13.56 12.67
N ALA A 234 5.47 13.11 11.69
CA ALA A 234 5.35 11.71 11.28
C ALA A 234 5.00 10.75 12.44
N ARG A 235 4.13 11.21 13.35
CA ARG A 235 3.62 10.45 14.50
C ARG A 235 2.24 9.82 14.26
N VAL A 236 1.58 10.19 13.18
CA VAL A 236 0.28 9.64 12.79
C VAL A 236 0.36 9.18 11.35
N ALA A 237 0.00 7.92 11.11
CA ALA A 237 -0.25 7.39 9.78
C ALA A 237 -1.74 7.24 9.58
N ALA A 238 -2.28 7.71 8.45
CA ALA A 238 -3.71 7.61 8.16
C ALA A 238 -3.96 6.60 7.04
N ARG A 239 -4.84 5.62 7.27
CA ARG A 239 -5.08 4.53 6.33
C ARG A 239 -6.57 4.36 6.09
N GLN A 240 -6.93 4.28 4.82
CA GLN A 240 -8.28 3.93 4.42
C GLN A 240 -8.53 2.46 4.71
N THR A 241 -9.68 2.14 5.31
CA THR A 241 -10.04 0.74 5.57
C THR A 241 -10.70 0.14 4.35
N VAL A 242 -10.09 -0.89 3.76
CA VAL A 242 -10.54 -1.50 2.49
C VAL A 242 -10.87 -3.00 2.64
N GLY A 243 -11.01 -3.49 3.88
CA GLY A 243 -11.34 -4.89 4.18
C GLY A 243 -12.74 -5.31 3.73
N ARG A 244 -13.02 -6.63 3.72
CA ARG A 244 -14.36 -7.17 3.37
C ARG A 244 -15.37 -6.95 4.50
N LEU A 245 -16.67 -6.98 4.18
CA LEU A 245 -17.75 -6.72 5.15
C LEU A 245 -17.67 -7.67 6.36
N GLU A 246 -17.37 -8.94 6.12
CA GLU A 246 -17.26 -9.99 7.15
C GLU A 246 -16.06 -9.76 8.09
N GLN A 247 -15.09 -8.96 7.65
CA GLN A 247 -13.85 -8.67 8.39
C GLN A 247 -13.96 -7.40 9.24
N ALA A 248 -15.05 -6.62 9.12
CA ALA A 248 -15.22 -5.34 9.81
C ALA A 248 -15.13 -5.46 11.34
N ALA A 249 -15.62 -6.56 11.92
CA ALA A 249 -15.50 -6.83 13.35
C ALA A 249 -14.03 -7.03 13.79
N GLY A 250 -13.21 -7.66 12.93
CA GLY A 250 -11.79 -7.89 13.21
C GLY A 250 -10.95 -6.61 13.20
N ASN A 251 -11.36 -5.58 12.44
CA ASN A 251 -10.65 -4.29 12.40
C ASN A 251 -10.64 -3.60 13.77
N LEU A 252 -11.64 -3.85 14.61
CA LEU A 252 -11.68 -3.32 15.97
C LEU A 252 -10.53 -3.83 16.84
N ALA A 253 -9.87 -4.95 16.51
CA ALA A 253 -8.67 -5.41 17.19
C ALA A 253 -7.37 -4.85 16.58
N ARG A 254 -7.41 -4.14 15.44
CA ARG A 254 -6.20 -3.75 14.69
C ARG A 254 -5.83 -2.29 14.81
N PHE A 255 -6.82 -1.45 15.12
CA PHE A 255 -6.64 0.00 15.26
C PHE A 255 -6.95 0.45 16.67
N ASP A 256 -6.21 1.45 17.13
CA ASP A 256 -6.56 2.20 18.34
C ASP A 256 -7.39 3.45 18.02
N TRP A 257 -7.42 3.88 16.76
CA TRP A 257 -8.00 5.14 16.33
C TRP A 257 -8.86 4.96 15.09
N PHE A 258 -10.07 5.51 15.13
CA PHE A 258 -11.00 5.55 13.99
C PHE A 258 -11.51 6.97 13.77
N LEU A 259 -11.55 7.41 12.51
CA LEU A 259 -12.22 8.63 12.10
C LEU A 259 -13.48 8.27 11.32
N LEU A 260 -14.62 8.74 11.82
CA LEU A 260 -15.93 8.60 11.18
C LEU A 260 -16.41 9.97 10.67
N LYS A 261 -17.26 9.98 9.66
CA LYS A 261 -17.98 11.16 9.19
C LYS A 261 -19.48 10.88 9.18
N GLY A 262 -20.32 11.90 9.30
CA GLY A 262 -21.76 11.82 9.00
C GLY A 262 -22.06 12.25 7.57
N GLY A 263 -23.27 11.96 7.07
CA GLY A 263 -23.66 12.33 5.71
C GLY A 263 -22.79 11.63 4.65
N ASP A 264 -22.53 12.35 3.55
CA ASP A 264 -21.74 11.87 2.42
C ASP A 264 -20.30 11.50 2.83
N GLN A 265 -19.88 10.24 2.65
CA GLN A 265 -18.49 9.83 2.96
C GLN A 265 -17.54 10.02 1.78
N GLY A 266 -18.01 10.44 0.60
CA GLY A 266 -17.20 10.56 -0.62
C GLY A 266 -17.19 9.32 -1.49
N VAL A 267 -16.23 9.23 -2.41
CA VAL A 267 -16.27 8.34 -3.59
C VAL A 267 -16.23 6.86 -3.23
N MET A 268 -15.57 6.51 -2.12
CA MET A 268 -15.46 5.12 -1.67
C MET A 268 -16.46 4.75 -0.56
N SER A 269 -17.56 5.52 -0.42
CA SER A 269 -18.63 5.22 0.53
C SER A 269 -19.39 3.95 0.15
N ASP A 270 -19.27 2.89 0.94
CA ASP A 270 -20.02 1.65 0.75
C ASP A 270 -20.54 1.05 2.07
N GLU A 271 -21.28 -0.05 1.96
CA GLU A 271 -21.84 -0.78 3.11
C GLU A 271 -20.78 -1.20 4.13
N ARG A 272 -19.51 -1.38 3.70
CA ARG A 272 -18.42 -1.81 4.58
C ARG A 272 -18.01 -0.70 5.53
N GLN A 273 -17.91 0.54 5.02
CA GLN A 273 -17.65 1.71 5.86
C GLN A 273 -18.81 1.98 6.82
N ALA A 274 -20.05 1.87 6.35
CA ALA A 274 -21.23 2.02 7.20
C ALA A 274 -21.22 0.99 8.34
N ARG A 275 -20.98 -0.29 8.01
CA ARG A 275 -20.88 -1.36 9.00
C ARG A 275 -19.73 -1.15 9.99
N GLN A 276 -18.58 -0.70 9.51
CA GLN A 276 -17.45 -0.38 10.38
C GLN A 276 -17.78 0.75 11.36
N ALA A 277 -18.46 1.81 10.90
CA ALA A 277 -18.87 2.93 11.73
C ALA A 277 -19.88 2.49 12.81
N GLU A 278 -20.85 1.65 12.47
CA GLU A 278 -21.79 1.06 13.44
C GLU A 278 -21.05 0.26 14.52
N LEU A 279 -20.13 -0.61 14.12
CA LEU A 279 -19.37 -1.45 15.05
C LEU A 279 -18.50 -0.61 15.99
N VAL A 280 -17.86 0.45 15.50
CA VAL A 280 -17.07 1.37 16.34
C VAL A 280 -17.97 2.08 17.35
N ARG A 281 -19.14 2.59 16.93
CA ARG A 281 -20.08 3.30 17.82
C ARG A 281 -20.71 2.39 18.87
N ALA A 282 -21.01 1.14 18.50
CA ALA A 282 -21.62 0.17 19.40
C ALA A 282 -20.62 -0.49 20.37
N SER A 283 -19.32 -0.43 20.07
CA SER A 283 -18.30 -1.10 20.87
C SER A 283 -17.97 -0.34 22.15
N SER A 284 -18.09 -1.01 23.29
CA SER A 284 -17.61 -0.50 24.58
C SER A 284 -16.09 -0.40 24.67
N ALA A 285 -15.34 -0.98 23.72
CA ALA A 285 -13.89 -0.87 23.68
C ALA A 285 -13.40 0.50 23.19
N PHE A 286 -14.27 1.29 22.56
CA PHE A 286 -13.96 2.59 21.99
C PHE A 286 -14.76 3.70 22.64
N GLN A 287 -14.20 4.90 22.63
CA GLN A 287 -14.86 6.10 23.11
C GLN A 287 -14.61 7.26 22.15
N ARG A 288 -15.60 8.13 21.98
CA ARG A 288 -15.46 9.36 21.20
C ARG A 288 -14.63 10.36 21.99
N VAL A 289 -13.53 10.82 21.40
CA VAL A 289 -12.58 11.78 22.02
C VAL A 289 -12.51 13.11 21.29
N GLY A 290 -13.14 13.23 20.12
CA GLY A 290 -13.22 14.47 19.38
C GLY A 290 -14.43 14.49 18.45
N GLN A 291 -14.97 15.68 18.22
CA GLN A 291 -16.05 15.93 17.28
C GLN A 291 -15.89 17.33 16.69
N TRP A 292 -16.13 17.46 15.39
CA TRP A 292 -16.04 18.72 14.67
C TRP A 292 -17.18 18.84 13.67
N GLU A 293 -17.83 20.00 13.61
CA GLU A 293 -18.71 20.35 12.49
C GLU A 293 -17.86 20.58 11.24
N LEU A 294 -18.37 20.14 10.09
CA LEU A 294 -17.68 20.21 8.82
C LEU A 294 -18.31 21.28 7.91
N PRO A 295 -17.55 21.84 6.95
CA PRO A 295 -18.06 22.89 6.05
C PRO A 295 -19.27 22.48 5.20
N ASP A 296 -19.46 21.17 4.98
CA ASP A 296 -20.60 20.60 4.27
C ASP A 296 -21.83 20.39 5.17
N GLY A 297 -21.80 20.88 6.42
CA GLY A 297 -22.85 20.72 7.42
C GLY A 297 -22.88 19.35 8.09
N SER A 298 -22.00 18.42 7.70
CA SER A 298 -21.86 17.13 8.36
C SER A 298 -20.91 17.20 9.56
N ARG A 299 -20.61 16.05 10.18
CA ARG A 299 -19.79 15.97 11.40
C ARG A 299 -18.70 14.93 11.26
N ALA A 300 -17.48 15.27 11.69
CA ALA A 300 -16.41 14.31 11.91
C ALA A 300 -16.38 13.87 13.38
N GLU A 301 -16.18 12.58 13.62
CA GLU A 301 -16.05 12.00 14.96
C GLU A 301 -14.75 11.18 15.06
N LEU A 302 -13.90 11.50 16.04
CA LEU A 302 -12.68 10.73 16.33
C LEU A 302 -12.93 9.81 17.52
N TYR A 303 -12.74 8.51 17.28
CA TYR A 303 -12.83 7.46 18.29
C TYR A 303 -11.45 6.94 18.65
N ARG A 304 -11.27 6.66 19.94
CA ARG A 304 -10.06 6.07 20.51
C ARG A 304 -10.42 4.82 21.29
N ARG A 305 -9.57 3.79 21.24
CA ARG A 305 -9.64 2.68 22.19
C ARG A 305 -9.57 3.21 23.63
N GLN A 306 -10.41 2.69 24.51
CA GLN A 306 -10.45 3.13 25.91
C GLN A 306 -9.09 2.93 26.59
N SER A 307 -8.57 1.69 26.52
CA SER A 307 -7.21 1.35 26.92
C SER A 307 -6.33 1.17 25.69
N LEU A 308 -5.44 2.12 25.41
CA LEU A 308 -4.53 2.03 24.25
C LEU A 308 -3.73 0.73 24.24
N SER A 309 -3.48 0.21 23.04
CA SER A 309 -2.70 -1.02 22.87
C SER A 309 -1.23 -0.84 23.22
N LEU A 310 -0.73 0.39 23.05
CA LEU A 310 0.64 0.81 23.31
C LEU A 310 0.63 2.18 23.99
N ALA A 311 1.39 2.29 25.06
CA ALA A 311 1.79 3.57 25.66
C ALA A 311 3.26 3.51 26.06
N VAL A 312 3.96 4.63 25.92
CA VAL A 312 5.39 4.73 26.18
C VAL A 312 5.65 5.98 27.01
N GLU A 313 6.33 5.81 28.13
CA GLU A 313 6.60 6.88 29.08
C GLU A 313 8.09 6.97 29.40
N PRO A 314 8.69 8.17 29.48
CA PRO A 314 10.05 8.32 29.96
C PRO A 314 10.14 7.98 31.45
N LEU A 315 11.23 7.32 31.83
CA LEU A 315 11.51 6.93 33.21
C LEU A 315 12.67 7.75 33.76
N ALA A 316 12.46 8.43 34.89
CA ALA A 316 13.45 9.31 35.51
C ALA A 316 14.73 8.57 35.95
N ALA A 317 14.60 7.32 36.43
CA ALA A 317 15.73 6.50 36.86
C ALA A 317 15.63 5.08 36.29
N CYS A 318 16.73 4.60 35.72
CA CYS A 318 16.78 3.25 35.14
C CYS A 318 16.67 2.14 36.20
N PRO A 319 16.00 1.02 35.89
CA PRO A 319 15.89 -0.10 36.83
C PRO A 319 17.26 -0.72 37.11
N ARG A 320 17.52 -1.05 38.39
CA ARG A 320 18.71 -1.81 38.81
C ARG A 320 18.67 -3.19 38.14
N GLY A 321 19.74 -3.57 37.44
CA GLY A 321 19.78 -4.80 36.62
C GLY A 321 19.34 -4.63 35.15
N GLY A 322 18.97 -3.41 34.73
CA GLY A 322 18.87 -3.00 33.32
C GLY A 322 17.53 -3.29 32.63
N LEU A 323 16.88 -4.44 32.88
CA LEU A 323 15.60 -4.79 32.26
C LEU A 323 14.65 -5.39 33.30
N ARG A 324 13.49 -4.75 33.48
CA ARG A 324 12.46 -5.20 34.42
C ARG A 324 11.11 -5.30 33.72
N ALA A 325 10.40 -6.40 33.93
CA ALA A 325 9.08 -6.59 33.34
C ALA A 325 8.03 -6.98 34.40
N GLU A 326 6.80 -6.55 34.16
CA GLU A 326 5.61 -7.03 34.84
C GLU A 326 4.62 -7.56 33.81
N LEU A 327 4.01 -8.70 34.14
CA LEU A 327 3.03 -9.37 33.31
C LEU A 327 1.73 -9.48 34.08
N GLU A 328 0.63 -9.08 33.43
CA GLU A 328 -0.71 -9.17 33.97
C GLU A 328 -1.60 -9.91 32.95
N PRO A 329 -2.10 -11.11 33.29
CA PRO A 329 -3.05 -11.83 32.46
C PRO A 329 -4.35 -11.03 32.31
N LEU A 330 -4.81 -10.88 31.08
CA LEU A 330 -6.10 -10.29 30.76
C LEU A 330 -7.00 -11.38 30.17
N PRO A 331 -8.34 -11.25 30.23
CA PRO A 331 -9.20 -12.18 29.52
C PRO A 331 -8.83 -12.19 28.02
N GLY A 332 -8.37 -13.32 27.50
CA GLY A 332 -7.96 -13.45 26.09
C GLY A 332 -6.64 -12.76 25.71
N GLY A 333 -5.85 -12.29 26.67
CA GLY A 333 -4.66 -11.50 26.36
C GLY A 333 -3.65 -11.31 27.48
N LEU A 334 -2.65 -10.48 27.23
CA LEU A 334 -1.56 -10.20 28.15
C LEU A 334 -1.26 -8.71 28.17
N GLN A 335 -1.22 -8.12 29.36
CA GLN A 335 -0.60 -6.82 29.59
C GLN A 335 0.87 -7.03 29.96
N LEU A 336 1.75 -6.36 29.23
CA LEU A 336 3.17 -6.26 29.50
C LEU A 336 3.50 -4.81 29.89
N GLN A 337 4.20 -4.64 31.00
CA GLN A 337 4.93 -3.42 31.32
C GLN A 337 6.43 -3.73 31.34
N LEU A 338 7.19 -3.16 30.41
CA LEU A 338 8.63 -3.38 30.26
C LEU A 338 9.40 -2.08 30.50
N GLN A 339 10.34 -2.10 31.43
CA GLN A 339 11.20 -0.98 31.79
C GLN A 339 12.64 -1.27 31.40
N GLY A 340 13.30 -0.30 30.76
CA GLY A 340 14.70 -0.43 30.39
C GLY A 340 15.26 0.73 29.57
N PRO A 341 16.58 0.70 29.24
CA PRO A 341 17.22 1.74 28.45
C PRO A 341 16.56 1.87 27.07
N THR A 342 16.28 3.10 26.65
CA THR A 342 15.61 3.39 25.36
C THR A 342 16.32 2.70 24.20
N ARG A 343 17.65 2.83 24.10
CA ARG A 343 18.46 2.20 23.03
C ARG A 343 18.42 0.67 23.03
N THR A 344 18.13 0.05 24.17
CA THR A 344 18.03 -1.41 24.28
C THR A 344 16.65 -1.90 23.85
N LEU A 345 15.60 -1.12 24.14
CA LEU A 345 14.22 -1.48 23.84
C LEU A 345 13.79 -1.11 22.42
N GLU A 346 14.40 -0.09 21.84
CA GLU A 346 14.15 0.32 20.46
C GLU A 346 14.50 -0.78 19.46
N GLY A 347 13.51 -1.20 18.65
CA GLY A 347 13.65 -2.29 17.71
C GLY A 347 13.92 -3.66 18.37
N ALA A 348 13.69 -3.80 19.67
CA ALA A 348 13.83 -5.09 20.33
C ALA A 348 12.54 -5.91 20.23
N ARG A 349 12.68 -7.22 20.44
CA ARG A 349 11.57 -8.18 20.51
C ARG A 349 11.65 -8.92 21.82
N LEU A 350 10.50 -9.37 22.32
CA LEU A 350 10.40 -10.14 23.55
C LEU A 350 9.95 -11.55 23.19
N LEU A 351 10.79 -12.52 23.52
CA LEU A 351 10.44 -13.93 23.52
C LEU A 351 9.74 -14.24 24.84
N VAL A 352 8.49 -14.70 24.76
CA VAL A 352 7.63 -14.98 25.91
C VAL A 352 7.20 -16.44 25.86
N ASP A 353 7.65 -17.23 26.83
CA ASP A 353 7.20 -18.60 27.03
C ASP A 353 6.30 -18.66 28.27
N LEU A 354 5.05 -19.07 28.07
CA LEU A 354 4.07 -19.30 29.13
C LEU A 354 3.88 -20.82 29.27
N ARG A 355 4.06 -21.35 30.48
CA ARG A 355 4.00 -22.79 30.74
C ARG A 355 3.06 -23.11 31.89
N SER A 356 2.10 -23.98 31.64
CA SER A 356 1.32 -24.66 32.67
C SER A 356 1.74 -26.13 32.77
N SER A 357 1.06 -26.90 33.62
CA SER A 357 1.29 -28.34 33.75
C SER A 357 0.90 -29.12 32.50
N THR A 358 -0.01 -28.58 31.67
CA THR A 358 -0.60 -29.30 30.53
C THR A 358 -0.30 -28.67 29.18
N ALA A 359 0.17 -27.41 29.14
CA ALA A 359 0.39 -26.69 27.88
C ALA A 359 1.58 -25.73 27.95
N GLN A 360 2.15 -25.43 26.78
CA GLN A 360 3.07 -24.32 26.58
C GLN A 360 2.53 -23.42 25.48
N LEU A 361 2.40 -22.13 25.78
CA LEU A 361 1.95 -21.09 24.87
C LEU A 361 3.09 -20.08 24.65
N ARG A 362 3.25 -19.61 23.41
CA ARG A 362 4.14 -18.48 23.10
C ARG A 362 3.33 -17.21 22.99
N ALA A 363 3.89 -16.11 23.50
CA ALA A 363 3.32 -14.77 23.41
C ALA A 363 4.36 -13.78 22.87
N ASP A 364 5.14 -14.22 21.89
CA ASP A 364 6.23 -13.44 21.32
C ASP A 364 5.69 -12.14 20.73
N GLN A 365 6.41 -11.05 20.97
CA GLN A 365 5.95 -9.71 20.58
C GLN A 365 7.13 -8.78 20.32
N ALA A 366 6.99 -7.90 19.33
CA ALA A 366 7.90 -6.77 19.18
C ALA A 366 7.60 -5.69 20.22
N ILE A 367 8.65 -5.07 20.76
CA ILE A 367 8.49 -3.95 21.70
C ILE A 367 7.88 -2.77 20.94
N GLY A 368 6.70 -2.34 21.38
CA GLY A 368 5.90 -1.33 20.69
C GLY A 368 5.32 -1.76 19.34
N GLN A 369 5.31 -3.06 19.00
CA GLN A 369 4.75 -3.58 17.73
C GLN A 369 5.30 -2.87 16.47
N GLY A 370 6.59 -2.51 16.48
CA GLY A 370 7.24 -1.74 15.40
C GLY A 370 6.88 -0.24 15.37
N GLN A 371 6.00 0.21 16.25
CA GLN A 371 5.47 1.58 16.27
C GLN A 371 6.19 2.50 17.24
N LEU A 372 7.08 2.00 18.10
CA LEU A 372 7.85 2.83 19.02
C LEU A 372 8.63 3.91 18.24
N ARG A 373 8.60 5.16 18.74
CA ARG A 373 9.38 6.27 18.19
C ARG A 373 10.15 6.93 19.32
N SER A 374 11.48 6.81 19.25
CA SER A 374 12.38 7.31 20.29
C SER A 374 12.68 8.81 20.18
N ASP A 375 12.30 9.47 19.08
CA ASP A 375 12.56 10.91 18.95
C ASP A 375 11.79 11.68 20.04
N GLY A 376 12.53 12.51 20.79
CA GLY A 376 12.00 13.22 21.96
C GLY A 376 12.13 12.44 23.28
N LEU A 377 12.57 11.18 23.27
CA LEU A 377 12.95 10.46 24.49
C LEU A 377 14.43 10.70 24.81
N PRO A 378 14.84 10.68 26.09
CA PRO A 378 16.24 10.88 26.45
C PRO A 378 17.10 9.74 25.89
N ARG A 379 18.09 10.05 25.03
CA ARG A 379 18.93 9.04 24.35
C ARG A 379 19.70 8.11 25.31
N ASN A 380 19.98 8.57 26.53
CA ASN A 380 20.64 7.80 27.58
C ASN A 380 19.68 7.51 28.76
N GLY A 381 18.39 7.77 28.58
CA GLY A 381 17.37 7.51 29.56
C GLY A 381 16.80 6.10 29.47
N CYS A 382 15.85 5.85 30.35
CA CYS A 382 15.02 4.66 30.33
C CYS A 382 13.59 5.02 29.99
N ILE A 383 12.85 4.05 29.49
CA ILE A 383 11.43 4.16 29.18
C ILE A 383 10.69 3.00 29.81
N THR A 384 9.41 3.22 30.02
CA THR A 384 8.43 2.17 30.29
C THR A 384 7.59 1.98 29.03
N VAL A 385 7.50 0.76 28.56
CA VAL A 385 6.63 0.36 27.44
C VAL A 385 5.48 -0.46 28.00
N HIS A 386 4.26 0.02 27.82
CA HIS A 386 3.03 -0.69 28.15
C HIS A 386 2.43 -1.26 26.88
N GLN A 387 2.18 -2.57 26.84
CA GLN A 387 1.54 -3.26 25.72
C GLN A 387 0.38 -4.12 26.21
N ARG A 388 -0.77 -4.00 25.55
CA ARG A 388 -1.98 -4.78 25.84
C ARG A 388 -2.41 -5.53 24.58
N LEU A 389 -2.00 -6.78 24.50
CA LEU A 389 -2.13 -7.57 23.27
C LEU A 389 -2.95 -8.84 23.49
N ALA A 390 -3.71 -9.22 22.47
CA ALA A 390 -4.41 -10.49 22.39
C ALA A 390 -3.41 -11.65 22.29
N LEU A 391 -3.78 -12.79 22.87
CA LEU A 391 -3.08 -14.06 22.70
C LEU A 391 -3.77 -14.91 21.65
N LYS A 392 -3.02 -15.87 21.09
CA LYS A 392 -3.58 -16.86 20.16
C LYS A 392 -4.62 -17.76 20.84
N GLU A 393 -4.40 -18.06 22.12
CA GLU A 393 -5.27 -18.88 22.96
C GLU A 393 -5.58 -18.09 24.23
N ALA A 394 -6.80 -18.23 24.76
CA ALA A 394 -7.26 -17.40 25.87
C ALA A 394 -6.43 -17.57 27.16
N GLN A 395 -5.89 -18.78 27.37
CA GLN A 395 -4.94 -19.08 28.44
C GLN A 395 -4.11 -20.35 28.10
N PRO A 396 -2.90 -20.52 28.66
CA PRO A 396 -2.06 -21.70 28.48
C PRO A 396 -2.60 -22.89 29.30
N GLY A 397 -3.59 -23.60 28.78
CA GLY A 397 -4.22 -24.73 29.49
C GLY A 397 -4.88 -24.32 30.81
N GLY A 398 -5.29 -25.31 31.62
CA GLY A 398 -5.86 -25.06 32.95
C GLY A 398 -4.78 -24.99 34.04
N GLY A 399 -4.86 -23.99 34.93
CA GLY A 399 -4.06 -23.91 36.15
C GLY A 399 -2.98 -22.82 36.18
N PRO A 400 -2.13 -22.79 37.25
CA PRO A 400 -1.11 -21.77 37.43
C PRO A 400 -0.07 -21.79 36.30
N THR A 401 0.19 -20.62 35.72
CA THR A 401 1.13 -20.46 34.60
C THR A 401 2.43 -19.80 35.06
N SER A 402 3.57 -20.39 34.70
CA SER A 402 4.89 -19.75 34.83
C SER A 402 5.27 -19.02 33.53
N ALA A 403 5.98 -17.90 33.64
CA ALA A 403 6.42 -17.12 32.49
C ALA A 403 7.95 -16.98 32.46
N THR A 404 8.53 -17.14 31.27
CA THR A 404 9.95 -16.87 31.01
C THR A 404 10.06 -15.82 29.92
N LEU A 405 10.90 -14.81 30.16
CA LEU A 405 11.10 -13.68 29.26
C LEU A 405 12.56 -13.58 28.81
N GLN A 406 12.76 -13.40 27.51
CA GLN A 406 14.07 -13.06 26.95
C GLN A 406 13.92 -11.92 25.95
N LEU A 407 14.68 -10.84 26.15
CA LEU A 407 14.75 -9.77 25.18
C LEU A 407 15.71 -10.18 24.07
N LEU A 408 15.27 -10.05 22.82
CA LEU A 408 16.08 -10.10 21.62
C LEU A 408 16.33 -8.67 21.18
N THR A 409 17.57 -8.19 21.29
CA THR A 409 17.94 -6.84 20.87
C THR A 409 17.81 -6.68 19.35
N SER A 410 17.83 -5.45 18.86
CA SER A 410 17.87 -5.16 17.41
C SER A 410 19.07 -5.79 16.68
N SER A 411 20.18 -6.04 17.38
CA SER A 411 21.35 -6.77 16.88
C SER A 411 21.23 -8.30 16.93
N GLY A 412 20.13 -8.84 17.47
CA GLY A 412 19.90 -10.28 17.62
C GLY A 412 20.52 -10.91 18.87
N GLN A 413 21.05 -10.11 19.80
CA GLN A 413 21.58 -10.62 21.07
C GLN A 413 20.45 -10.90 22.07
N ARG A 414 20.56 -12.00 22.81
CA ARG A 414 19.60 -12.34 23.87
C ARG A 414 20.02 -11.75 25.21
N ARG A 415 19.08 -11.14 25.92
CA ARG A 415 19.24 -10.65 27.29
C ARG A 415 18.14 -11.19 28.18
N ALA A 416 18.49 -11.59 29.40
CA ALA A 416 17.51 -11.97 30.40
C ALA A 416 16.70 -10.74 30.83
N VAL A 417 15.41 -10.93 31.10
CA VAL A 417 14.52 -9.91 31.62
C VAL A 417 14.05 -10.34 33.00
N THR A 418 14.25 -9.50 34.01
CA THR A 418 13.83 -9.81 35.38
C THR A 418 12.35 -9.52 35.55
N LEU A 419 11.58 -10.54 35.93
CA LEU A 419 10.18 -10.38 36.31
C LEU A 419 10.05 -9.79 37.71
N THR A 420 9.26 -8.73 37.87
CA THR A 420 8.99 -8.10 39.17
C THR A 420 8.45 -9.09 40.20
N ARG A 421 7.61 -10.03 39.77
CA ARG A 421 7.01 -11.08 40.60
C ARG A 421 7.52 -12.46 40.19
N ALA A 422 8.85 -12.60 40.06
CA ALA A 422 9.48 -13.87 39.70
C ALA A 422 9.07 -14.98 40.68
N GLY A 423 8.66 -16.13 40.15
CA GLY A 423 8.24 -17.30 40.94
C GLY A 423 6.77 -17.31 41.40
N GLN A 424 6.02 -16.21 41.21
CA GLN A 424 4.57 -16.23 41.42
C GLN A 424 3.85 -16.70 40.15
N PRO A 425 2.94 -17.69 40.23
CA PRO A 425 2.21 -18.13 39.07
C PRO A 425 1.21 -17.06 38.61
N LEU A 426 1.13 -16.86 37.30
CA LEU A 426 0.12 -16.05 36.65
C LEU A 426 -1.24 -16.76 36.77
N ARG A 427 -2.26 -16.00 37.20
CA ARG A 427 -3.64 -16.45 37.31
C ARG A 427 -4.48 -15.74 36.26
N TRP A 428 -5.19 -16.52 35.46
CA TRP A 428 -6.02 -16.01 34.38
C TRP A 428 -7.43 -15.71 34.91
N PRO A 429 -8.00 -14.54 34.60
CA PRO A 429 -9.35 -14.19 35.03
C PRO A 429 -10.40 -15.06 34.32
N ASP A 430 -11.39 -15.54 35.07
CA ASP A 430 -12.55 -16.28 34.56
C ASP A 430 -13.60 -15.30 33.99
N ALA A 431 -13.54 -14.95 32.70
CA ALA A 431 -14.63 -14.23 32.03
C ALA A 431 -14.46 -14.19 30.50
N PRO A 432 -15.57 -14.09 29.74
CA PRO A 432 -15.50 -13.80 28.31
C PRO A 432 -14.99 -12.37 28.10
N THR A 433 -13.88 -12.19 27.40
CA THR A 433 -13.57 -10.88 26.82
C THR A 433 -14.59 -10.58 25.75
N ALA A 434 -15.07 -9.34 25.66
CA ALA A 434 -15.46 -8.84 24.34
C ALA A 434 -14.20 -8.96 23.45
N PRO A 435 -14.17 -9.80 22.39
CA PRO A 435 -12.95 -10.11 21.62
C PRO A 435 -12.27 -8.88 20.99
N GLN A 436 -12.97 -7.74 20.99
CA GLN A 436 -12.60 -6.49 20.35
C GLN A 436 -11.86 -5.51 21.29
N ALA A 437 -11.69 -5.85 22.58
CA ALA A 437 -11.09 -4.95 23.57
C ALA A 437 -9.56 -4.85 23.46
N LEU A 438 -8.90 -5.91 22.98
CA LEU A 438 -7.44 -5.98 22.91
C LEU A 438 -6.94 -5.83 21.48
N ALA A 439 -5.73 -5.30 21.34
CA ALA A 439 -5.10 -5.23 20.03
C ALA A 439 -4.52 -6.58 19.62
N GLU A 440 -4.59 -6.88 18.33
CA GLU A 440 -3.97 -8.05 17.73
C GLU A 440 -2.44 -8.00 17.92
N ASN A 441 -1.84 -9.10 18.37
CA ASN A 441 -0.39 -9.24 18.38
C ASN A 441 0.09 -9.57 16.96
N ARG A 442 0.78 -8.63 16.33
CA ARG A 442 1.16 -8.73 14.90
C ARG A 442 2.23 -9.78 14.65
N VAL A 443 3.09 -10.07 15.63
CA VAL A 443 4.07 -11.16 15.53
C VAL A 443 3.36 -12.50 15.51
N LEU A 444 2.42 -12.73 16.44
CA LEU A 444 1.62 -13.96 16.46
C LEU A 444 0.70 -14.07 15.23
N ALA A 445 0.19 -12.94 14.74
CA ALA A 445 -0.56 -12.91 13.48
C ALA A 445 0.33 -13.37 12.32
N ALA A 446 1.58 -12.91 12.24
CA ALA A 446 2.53 -13.37 11.23
C ALA A 446 2.83 -14.86 11.32
N GLU A 447 2.97 -15.39 12.54
CA GLU A 447 3.14 -16.83 12.78
C GLU A 447 1.94 -17.64 12.29
N ALA A 448 0.72 -17.13 12.48
CA ALA A 448 -0.50 -17.77 12.01
C ALA A 448 -0.55 -17.90 10.47
N MET A 449 0.04 -16.95 9.74
CA MET A 449 0.14 -17.05 8.27
C MET A 449 0.97 -18.26 7.81
N GLY A 450 1.98 -18.66 8.58
CA GLY A 450 2.71 -19.90 8.33
C GLY A 450 1.81 -21.14 8.38
N GLN A 451 0.87 -21.19 9.32
CA GLN A 451 -0.10 -22.29 9.41
C GLN A 451 -1.08 -22.31 8.23
N GLN A 452 -1.50 -21.13 7.78
CA GLN A 452 -2.34 -21.02 6.59
C GLN A 452 -1.60 -21.55 5.35
N LEU A 453 -0.33 -21.17 5.15
CA LEU A 453 0.49 -21.75 4.08
C LEU A 453 0.60 -23.28 4.21
N ARG A 454 0.90 -23.79 5.41
CA ARG A 454 1.03 -25.24 5.65
C ARG A 454 -0.24 -26.01 5.28
N ARG A 455 -1.41 -25.42 5.49
CA ARG A 455 -2.74 -25.99 5.20
C ARG A 455 -3.24 -25.70 3.78
N GLY A 456 -2.50 -24.95 2.97
CA GLY A 456 -2.91 -24.55 1.62
C GLY A 456 -4.03 -23.51 1.60
N GLN A 457 -4.18 -22.74 2.69
CA GLN A 457 -5.18 -21.69 2.84
C GLN A 457 -4.64 -20.35 2.33
N PHE A 458 -4.41 -20.25 1.02
CA PHE A 458 -3.79 -19.07 0.41
C PHE A 458 -4.68 -17.82 0.47
N ASP A 459 -5.99 -17.95 0.23
CA ASP A 459 -6.88 -16.78 0.29
C ASP A 459 -6.94 -16.17 1.70
N PRO A 460 -7.19 -16.95 2.78
CA PRO A 460 -7.10 -16.44 4.15
C PRO A 460 -5.74 -15.83 4.50
N LEU A 461 -4.65 -16.36 3.94
CA LEU A 461 -3.30 -15.80 4.11
C LEU A 461 -3.22 -14.41 3.50
N PHE A 462 -3.61 -14.24 2.23
CA PHE A 462 -3.56 -12.94 1.56
C PHE A 462 -4.53 -11.92 2.16
N ASP A 463 -5.70 -12.36 2.62
CA ASP A 463 -6.60 -11.52 3.39
C ASP A 463 -5.94 -10.98 4.65
N GLN A 464 -5.28 -11.85 5.40
CA GLN A 464 -4.61 -11.47 6.63
C GLN A 464 -3.45 -10.50 6.36
N VAL A 465 -2.69 -10.68 5.27
CA VAL A 465 -1.69 -9.70 4.80
C VAL A 465 -2.33 -8.35 4.51
N GLY A 466 -3.44 -8.34 3.75
CA GLY A 466 -4.18 -7.13 3.41
C GLY A 466 -4.66 -6.37 4.64
N LEU A 467 -5.11 -7.09 5.68
CA LEU A 467 -5.58 -6.51 6.94
C LEU A 467 -4.44 -5.98 7.81
N LEU A 468 -3.34 -6.75 7.97
CA LEU A 468 -2.19 -6.33 8.77
C LEU A 468 -1.55 -5.07 8.20
N ASN A 469 -1.35 -5.01 6.88
CA ASN A 469 -0.75 -3.87 6.19
C ASN A 469 -1.53 -2.55 6.35
N GLN A 470 -2.84 -2.61 6.59
CA GLN A 470 -3.64 -1.41 6.87
C GLN A 470 -3.38 -0.84 8.27
N SER A 471 -3.03 -1.70 9.24
CA SER A 471 -2.75 -1.28 10.63
C SER A 471 -1.27 -1.05 10.92
N ASP A 472 -0.38 -1.68 10.15
CA ASP A 472 1.07 -1.54 10.21
C ASP A 472 1.61 -1.10 8.84
N PRO A 473 1.60 0.21 8.55
CA PRO A 473 1.94 0.73 7.23
C PRO A 473 3.39 0.47 6.83
N ASP A 474 4.29 0.40 7.80
CA ASP A 474 5.72 0.12 7.60
C ASP A 474 5.97 -1.39 7.46
N GLN A 475 4.95 -2.24 7.68
CA GLN A 475 5.02 -3.70 7.66
C GLN A 475 6.11 -4.25 8.59
N ALA A 476 6.39 -3.53 9.69
CA ALA A 476 7.45 -3.84 10.64
C ALA A 476 7.26 -5.24 11.25
N TYR A 477 6.01 -5.69 11.38
CA TYR A 477 5.65 -7.01 11.87
C TYR A 477 6.35 -8.16 11.12
N LEU A 478 6.67 -8.01 9.83
CA LEU A 478 7.34 -9.06 9.06
C LEU A 478 8.80 -9.25 9.49
N ALA A 479 9.53 -8.15 9.62
CA ALA A 479 10.92 -8.15 10.08
C ALA A 479 11.01 -8.56 11.56
N ASP A 480 10.05 -8.12 12.36
CA ASP A 480 9.89 -8.53 13.76
C ASP A 480 9.67 -10.04 13.90
N ALA A 481 8.72 -10.59 13.13
CA ALA A 481 8.43 -12.01 13.12
C ALA A 481 9.62 -12.82 12.63
N GLU A 482 10.28 -12.41 11.54
CA GLU A 482 11.49 -13.08 11.07
C GLU A 482 12.59 -13.14 12.14
N ALA A 483 12.86 -12.04 12.84
CA ALA A 483 13.88 -12.01 13.90
C ALA A 483 13.53 -12.98 15.05
N VAL A 484 12.26 -12.98 15.49
CA VAL A 484 11.75 -13.90 16.52
C VAL A 484 11.88 -15.36 16.05
N LEU A 485 11.42 -15.66 14.84
CA LEU A 485 11.41 -17.01 14.27
C LEU A 485 12.82 -17.56 14.08
N ARG A 486 13.75 -16.75 13.54
CA ARG A 486 15.17 -17.13 13.44
C ARG A 486 15.76 -17.45 14.83
N ALA A 487 15.43 -16.66 15.86
CA ALA A 487 15.86 -16.96 17.22
C ALA A 487 15.22 -18.24 17.78
N ARG A 488 13.94 -18.51 17.54
CA ARG A 488 13.29 -19.75 17.96
C ARG A 488 13.90 -20.99 17.28
N LEU A 489 14.15 -20.90 15.97
CA LEU A 489 14.74 -21.97 15.16
C LEU A 489 16.20 -22.30 15.49
N GLN A 490 16.93 -21.43 16.20
CA GLN A 490 18.25 -21.80 16.74
C GLN A 490 18.15 -22.93 17.79
N ARG A 491 17.04 -23.01 18.52
CA ARG A 491 16.82 -24.04 19.54
C ARG A 491 16.17 -25.30 18.97
N ASP A 492 15.20 -25.12 18.09
CA ASP A 492 14.52 -26.22 17.39
C ASP A 492 14.57 -25.95 15.88
N PRO A 493 15.66 -26.33 15.20
CA PRO A 493 15.83 -26.07 13.77
C PRO A 493 14.85 -26.87 12.89
N SER A 494 14.17 -27.87 13.44
CA SER A 494 13.18 -28.70 12.76
C SER A 494 11.74 -28.22 12.95
N ASN A 495 11.51 -27.14 13.71
CA ASN A 495 10.17 -26.67 14.00
C ASN A 495 9.45 -26.23 12.71
N LEU A 496 8.53 -27.08 12.23
CA LEU A 496 7.81 -26.81 10.99
C LEU A 496 7.00 -25.52 11.09
N ASN A 497 6.31 -25.28 12.20
CA ASN A 497 5.45 -24.11 12.36
C ASN A 497 6.27 -22.81 12.22
N ASP A 498 7.43 -22.76 12.87
CA ASP A 498 8.32 -21.60 12.79
C ASP A 498 8.95 -21.46 11.39
N LEU A 499 9.32 -22.57 10.73
CA LEU A 499 9.87 -22.53 9.37
C LEU A 499 8.86 -22.05 8.32
N TYR A 500 7.60 -22.49 8.42
CA TYR A 500 6.53 -21.99 7.53
C TYR A 500 6.29 -20.51 7.72
N ALA A 501 6.21 -20.04 8.98
CA ALA A 501 6.05 -18.62 9.27
C ALA A 501 7.25 -17.80 8.78
N LEU A 502 8.47 -18.35 8.89
CA LEU A 502 9.69 -17.69 8.41
C LEU A 502 9.66 -17.54 6.88
N ALA A 503 9.32 -18.61 6.17
CA ALA A 503 9.22 -18.59 4.71
C ALA A 503 8.20 -17.55 4.21
N VAL A 504 7.03 -17.47 4.85
CA VAL A 504 6.00 -16.45 4.52
C VAL A 504 6.53 -15.04 4.82
N SER A 505 7.12 -14.82 5.99
CA SER A 505 7.65 -13.51 6.38
C SER A 505 8.73 -13.02 5.43
N GLN A 506 9.62 -13.91 4.98
CA GLN A 506 10.67 -13.60 4.00
C GLN A 506 10.09 -13.29 2.61
N ALA A 507 9.11 -14.09 2.16
CA ALA A 507 8.47 -13.88 0.87
C ALA A 507 7.77 -12.52 0.79
N LEU A 508 7.03 -12.14 1.85
CA LEU A 508 6.31 -10.86 1.91
C LEU A 508 7.26 -9.65 2.02
N GLN A 509 8.42 -9.81 2.65
CA GLN A 509 9.50 -8.81 2.64
C GLN A 509 10.27 -8.74 1.31
N ARG A 510 9.87 -9.51 0.29
CA ARG A 510 10.56 -9.62 -1.01
C ARG A 510 11.98 -10.18 -0.89
N GLN A 511 12.30 -10.88 0.21
CA GLN A 511 13.55 -11.62 0.39
C GLN A 511 13.45 -12.99 -0.32
N ALA A 512 13.20 -12.97 -1.63
CA ALA A 512 12.86 -14.17 -2.39
C ALA A 512 13.95 -15.26 -2.37
N GLY A 513 15.22 -14.88 -2.21
CA GLY A 513 16.32 -15.83 -2.04
C GLY A 513 16.22 -16.61 -0.73
N ASP A 514 16.05 -15.90 0.39
CA ASP A 514 15.93 -16.50 1.72
C ASP A 514 14.64 -17.33 1.84
N ALA A 515 13.53 -16.82 1.29
CA ALA A 515 12.26 -17.56 1.23
C ALA A 515 12.42 -18.90 0.46
N ALA A 516 13.10 -18.90 -0.68
CA ALA A 516 13.36 -20.12 -1.45
C ALA A 516 14.18 -21.14 -0.65
N LEU A 517 15.19 -20.69 0.11
CA LEU A 517 15.98 -21.57 0.98
C LEU A 517 15.14 -22.16 2.12
N SER A 518 14.30 -21.33 2.76
CA SER A 518 13.36 -21.78 3.80
C SER A 518 12.35 -22.80 3.26
N LEU A 519 11.82 -22.57 2.06
CA LEU A 519 10.88 -23.50 1.39
C LEU A 519 11.57 -24.81 0.99
N GLN A 520 12.80 -24.78 0.47
CA GLN A 520 13.59 -25.99 0.19
C GLN A 520 13.87 -26.80 1.46
N ARG A 521 14.07 -26.13 2.61
CA ARG A 521 14.18 -26.80 3.90
C ARG A 521 12.85 -27.44 4.32
N LEU A 522 11.72 -26.75 4.14
CA LEU A 522 10.39 -27.30 4.40
C LEU A 522 10.09 -28.52 3.53
N ILE A 523 10.44 -28.52 2.24
CA ILE A 523 10.25 -29.67 1.34
C ILE A 523 10.99 -30.92 1.85
N ARG A 524 12.15 -30.75 2.49
CA ARG A 524 12.89 -31.86 3.11
C ARG A 524 12.30 -32.35 4.43
N LEU A 525 11.72 -31.44 5.22
CA LEU A 525 11.20 -31.75 6.57
C LEU A 525 9.71 -32.11 6.60
N ASP A 526 8.95 -31.72 5.57
CA ASP A 526 7.51 -32.00 5.39
C ASP A 526 7.24 -32.49 3.95
N PRO A 527 7.85 -33.61 3.49
CA PRO A 527 7.86 -34.02 2.09
C PRO A 527 6.50 -34.45 1.53
N GLY A 528 5.53 -34.77 2.41
CA GLY A 528 4.16 -35.11 2.02
C GLY A 528 3.27 -33.89 1.77
N ASN A 529 3.75 -32.69 2.08
CA ASN A 529 2.97 -31.47 1.93
C ASN A 529 3.27 -30.79 0.59
N PRO A 530 2.29 -30.61 -0.31
CA PRO A 530 2.50 -29.90 -1.58
C PRO A 530 2.74 -28.39 -1.40
N ASN A 531 2.30 -27.79 -0.30
CA ASN A 531 2.25 -26.33 -0.18
C ASN A 531 3.63 -25.63 -0.20
N PRO A 532 4.70 -26.17 0.43
CA PRO A 532 6.06 -25.66 0.24
C PRO A 532 6.55 -25.68 -1.21
N LEU A 533 6.18 -26.70 -2.00
CA LEU A 533 6.54 -26.79 -3.41
C LEU A 533 5.79 -25.73 -4.23
N ILE A 534 4.51 -25.52 -3.92
CA ILE A 534 3.70 -24.46 -4.53
C ILE A 534 4.29 -23.09 -4.20
N GLY A 535 4.59 -22.84 -2.92
CA GLY A 535 5.24 -21.62 -2.46
C GLY A 535 6.60 -21.40 -3.13
N LEU A 536 7.42 -22.45 -3.30
CA LEU A 536 8.70 -22.37 -4.01
C LEU A 536 8.48 -22.00 -5.47
N GLY A 537 7.49 -22.61 -6.13
CA GLY A 537 7.07 -22.24 -7.48
C GLY A 537 6.74 -20.75 -7.60
N VAL A 538 5.93 -20.20 -6.69
CA VAL A 538 5.58 -18.77 -6.66
C VAL A 538 6.82 -17.89 -6.50
N VAL A 539 7.69 -18.22 -5.53
CA VAL A 539 8.91 -17.45 -5.26
C VAL A 539 9.88 -17.50 -6.45
N GLU A 540 10.05 -18.64 -7.11
CA GLU A 540 10.92 -18.76 -8.28
C GLU A 540 10.33 -18.08 -9.53
N LEU A 541 9.01 -18.06 -9.70
CA LEU A 541 8.36 -17.23 -10.73
C LEU A 541 8.63 -15.75 -10.48
N TYR A 542 8.48 -15.29 -9.24
CA TYR A 542 8.78 -13.91 -8.86
C TYR A 542 10.24 -13.53 -9.17
N ARG A 543 11.18 -14.46 -8.97
CA ARG A 543 12.62 -14.30 -9.29
C ARG A 543 12.96 -14.45 -10.79
N PHE A 544 11.96 -14.59 -11.66
CA PHE A 544 12.13 -14.84 -13.08
C PHE A 544 12.97 -16.11 -13.38
N ARG A 545 12.75 -17.19 -12.60
CA ARG A 545 13.40 -18.50 -12.75
C ARG A 545 12.36 -19.58 -13.12
N PRO A 546 11.76 -19.50 -14.31
CA PRO A 546 10.57 -20.29 -14.61
C PRO A 546 10.86 -21.79 -14.77
N TRP A 547 12.09 -22.21 -15.05
CA TRP A 547 12.48 -23.62 -15.03
C TRP A 547 12.51 -24.21 -13.61
N ALA A 548 13.06 -23.47 -12.64
CA ALA A 548 13.06 -23.90 -11.24
C ALA A 548 11.63 -23.94 -10.68
N ALA A 549 10.82 -22.93 -11.03
CA ALA A 549 9.41 -22.91 -10.70
C ALA A 549 8.66 -24.12 -11.29
N GLN A 550 8.84 -24.41 -12.59
CA GLN A 550 8.21 -25.55 -13.24
C GLN A 550 8.54 -26.86 -12.52
N ALA A 551 9.81 -27.10 -12.19
CA ALA A 551 10.24 -28.32 -11.52
C ALA A 551 9.53 -28.51 -10.17
N ALA A 552 9.46 -27.45 -9.35
CA ALA A 552 8.77 -27.48 -8.06
C ALA A 552 7.26 -27.71 -8.24
N LEU A 553 6.63 -27.03 -9.19
CA LEU A 553 5.19 -27.12 -9.44
C LEU A 553 4.77 -28.47 -10.05
N ASP A 554 5.61 -29.06 -10.91
CA ASP A 554 5.37 -30.41 -11.42
C ASP A 554 5.50 -31.47 -10.32
N GLN A 555 6.43 -31.28 -9.37
CA GLN A 555 6.51 -32.14 -8.19
C GLN A 555 5.26 -31.96 -7.30
N ALA A 556 4.82 -30.73 -7.06
CA ALA A 556 3.60 -30.46 -6.30
C ALA A 556 2.39 -31.15 -6.93
N ALA A 557 2.27 -31.09 -8.27
CA ALA A 557 1.14 -31.67 -9.00
C ALA A 557 1.06 -33.20 -8.89
N ARG A 558 2.19 -33.89 -8.67
CA ARG A 558 2.21 -35.35 -8.47
C ARG A 558 1.66 -35.77 -7.12
N ILE A 559 1.75 -34.92 -6.11
CA ILE A 559 1.35 -35.23 -4.72
C ILE A 559 0.10 -34.47 -4.26
N THR A 560 -0.41 -33.56 -5.08
CA THR A 560 -1.66 -32.84 -4.81
C THR A 560 -2.84 -33.68 -5.31
N ALA A 561 -3.82 -33.93 -4.44
CA ALA A 561 -5.05 -34.60 -4.86
C ALA A 561 -5.81 -33.75 -5.90
N ALA A 562 -6.44 -34.40 -6.88
CA ALA A 562 -7.09 -33.71 -8.00
C ALA A 562 -8.25 -32.81 -7.57
N ASP A 563 -8.93 -33.16 -6.47
CA ASP A 563 -10.04 -32.45 -5.85
C ASP A 563 -9.61 -31.44 -4.78
N ALA A 564 -8.29 -31.31 -4.53
CA ALA A 564 -7.79 -30.33 -3.57
C ALA A 564 -8.16 -28.91 -4.02
N PRO A 565 -8.63 -28.02 -3.13
CA PRO A 565 -8.97 -26.63 -3.48
C PRO A 565 -7.85 -25.87 -4.19
N ILE A 566 -6.60 -26.24 -3.91
CA ILE A 566 -5.41 -25.60 -4.49
C ILE A 566 -5.07 -26.07 -5.92
N ALA A 567 -5.70 -27.13 -6.42
CA ALA A 567 -5.37 -27.74 -7.71
C ALA A 567 -5.53 -26.75 -8.88
N ALA A 568 -6.57 -25.91 -8.84
CA ALA A 568 -6.79 -24.86 -9.85
C ALA A 568 -5.65 -23.83 -9.85
N THR A 569 -5.28 -23.32 -8.67
CA THR A 569 -4.17 -22.36 -8.52
C THR A 569 -2.84 -22.98 -8.97
N LEU A 570 -2.58 -24.24 -8.61
CA LEU A 570 -1.39 -24.96 -9.05
C LEU A 570 -1.36 -25.09 -10.59
N ARG A 571 -2.48 -25.39 -11.23
CA ARG A 571 -2.59 -25.41 -12.70
C ARG A 571 -2.26 -24.05 -13.30
N SER A 572 -2.81 -22.96 -12.76
CA SER A 572 -2.51 -21.59 -13.20
C SER A 572 -1.03 -21.23 -13.06
N LEU A 573 -0.40 -21.61 -11.95
CA LEU A 573 1.05 -21.39 -11.74
C LEU A 573 1.90 -22.17 -12.76
N ARG A 574 1.50 -23.40 -13.11
CA ARG A 574 2.17 -24.19 -14.15
C ARG A 574 2.00 -23.57 -15.53
N ILE A 575 0.82 -23.04 -15.86
CA ILE A 575 0.59 -22.28 -17.10
C ILE A 575 1.53 -21.07 -17.16
N ALA A 576 1.62 -20.30 -16.07
CA ALA A 576 2.52 -19.14 -16.00
C ALA A 576 3.99 -19.53 -16.17
N ALA A 577 4.43 -20.62 -15.53
CA ALA A 577 5.79 -21.15 -15.69
C ALA A 577 6.09 -21.58 -17.13
N SER A 578 5.17 -22.31 -17.78
CA SER A 578 5.29 -22.71 -19.18
C SER A 578 5.32 -21.51 -20.12
N ALA A 579 4.44 -20.51 -19.91
CA ALA A 579 4.39 -19.29 -20.70
C ALA A 579 5.69 -18.47 -20.61
N LEU A 580 6.25 -18.30 -19.41
CA LEU A 580 7.54 -17.61 -19.22
C LEU A 580 8.72 -18.37 -19.84
N ARG A 581 8.61 -19.69 -20.01
CA ARG A 581 9.56 -20.53 -20.76
C ARG A 581 9.34 -20.50 -22.28
N LEU A 582 8.31 -19.79 -22.75
CA LEU A 582 7.83 -19.81 -24.14
C LEU A 582 7.40 -21.22 -24.62
N ASP A 583 7.04 -22.11 -23.69
CA ASP A 583 6.49 -23.43 -23.98
C ASP A 583 4.96 -23.33 -24.17
N TRP A 584 4.56 -22.76 -25.31
CA TRP A 584 3.15 -22.53 -25.63
C TRP A 584 2.34 -23.81 -25.75
N ARG A 585 2.98 -24.92 -26.14
CA ARG A 585 2.30 -26.22 -26.23
C ARG A 585 1.87 -26.69 -24.84
N GLN A 586 2.78 -26.68 -23.87
CA GLN A 586 2.46 -27.06 -22.50
C GLN A 586 1.45 -26.08 -21.89
N ALA A 587 1.66 -24.77 -22.06
CA ALA A 587 0.74 -23.75 -21.55
C ALA A 587 -0.69 -23.95 -22.07
N LEU A 588 -0.85 -24.16 -23.39
CA LEU A 588 -2.16 -24.40 -24.02
C LEU A 588 -2.77 -25.73 -23.58
N SER A 589 -1.99 -26.80 -23.41
CA SER A 589 -2.53 -28.07 -22.91
C SER A 589 -3.08 -27.98 -21.50
N LEU A 590 -2.52 -27.10 -20.66
CA LEU A 590 -2.97 -26.89 -19.29
C LEU A 590 -4.17 -25.94 -19.21
N LEU A 591 -4.45 -25.17 -20.27
CA LEU A 591 -5.63 -24.31 -20.38
C LEU A 591 -6.91 -25.09 -20.75
N GLN A 592 -6.76 -26.30 -21.30
CA GLN A 592 -7.89 -27.18 -21.56
C GLN A 592 -8.43 -27.72 -20.23
N PRO A 593 -9.77 -27.80 -20.07
CA PRO A 593 -10.42 -28.14 -18.81
C PRO A 593 -10.00 -29.49 -18.23
#